data_AF-A0A7S0P395-F1
#
_entry.id   AF-A0A7S0P395-F1
#
_cell.length_a   1.000
_cell.length_b   1.000
_cell.length_c   1.000
_cell.angle_alpha   90.00
_cell.angle_beta   90.00
_cell.angle_gamma   90.00
#
_symmetry.space_group_name_H-M   'P 1'
#
loop_
_entity.id
_entity.type
_entity.pdbx_description
1 polymer ?
#
loop_
_entity_poly.entity_id
_entity_poly.type
_entity_poly.pdbx_seq_one_letter_code
_entity_poly.pdbx_strand_id
1 'polypeptide(L)'
;RYHGEDDCSHRSPRSLANAVMEKKKAGMPSLVSSASYVDKDFPPCAASLWPASSPLPAHHPPLDSVIWLTPVELCARVAERSGDVQSPQLFVDEASSTDVVQGILGDCWFLSALAVVAARQPLLR
;
A
#
# COMPACT_ATOMS: atom_id res chain seq x y z
N ARG A 1 -4.51 30.46 21.98
CA ARG A 1 -4.29 29.18 22.69
C ARG A 1 -5.04 28.11 21.91
N TYR A 2 -4.36 27.44 20.99
CA TYR A 2 -4.90 26.27 20.31
C TYR A 2 -4.23 25.05 20.94
N HIS A 3 -5.00 24.34 21.77
CA HIS A 3 -4.78 22.94 22.05
C HIS A 3 -5.82 22.20 21.20
N GLY A 4 -5.35 21.40 20.26
CA GLY A 4 -6.15 20.43 19.54
C GLY A 4 -5.28 19.18 19.46
N GLU A 5 -5.58 18.23 20.34
CA GLU A 5 -4.94 16.93 20.40
C GLU A 5 -5.39 16.12 19.17
N ASP A 6 -4.45 15.67 18.35
CA ASP A 6 -4.71 14.78 17.22
C ASP A 6 -4.95 13.35 17.75
N ASP A 7 -6.19 13.05 18.11
CA ASP A 7 -6.64 11.71 18.45
C ASP A 7 -6.85 10.88 17.17
N CYS A 8 -5.90 9.98 16.87
CA CYS A 8 -6.03 8.98 15.82
C CYS A 8 -6.97 7.85 16.27
N SER A 9 -8.27 8.13 16.41
CA SER A 9 -9.29 7.13 16.74
C SER A 9 -10.17 6.76 15.53
N HIS A 10 -9.90 5.56 15.01
CA HIS A 10 -10.78 4.61 14.32
C HIS A 10 -11.91 5.07 13.38
N ARG A 11 -11.83 4.60 12.11
CA ARG A 11 -12.99 3.95 11.43
C ARG A 11 -12.56 2.62 10.83
N SER A 12 -13.21 1.55 11.27
CA SER A 12 -13.00 0.17 10.83
C SER A 12 -14.07 -0.22 9.79
N PRO A 13 -13.72 -0.58 8.55
CA PRO A 13 -14.65 -1.22 7.60
C PRO A 13 -14.53 -2.74 7.68
N ARG A 14 -14.98 -3.34 8.79
CA ARG A 14 -14.83 -4.78 9.07
C ARG A 14 -15.90 -5.71 8.44
N SER A 15 -16.76 -5.26 7.52
CA SER A 15 -17.90 -6.10 7.09
C SER A 15 -17.83 -6.73 5.69
N LEU A 16 -16.71 -6.71 4.96
CA LEU A 16 -16.66 -7.25 3.60
C LEU A 16 -15.59 -8.34 3.34
N ALA A 17 -14.69 -8.62 4.28
CA ALA A 17 -13.52 -9.47 4.03
C ALA A 17 -13.74 -11.00 4.12
N ASN A 18 -14.92 -11.48 4.54
CA ASN A 18 -15.06 -12.88 4.96
C ASN A 18 -15.52 -13.89 3.88
N ALA A 19 -15.51 -13.56 2.59
CA ALA A 19 -16.13 -14.42 1.57
C ALA A 19 -15.20 -15.12 0.55
N VAL A 20 -13.87 -14.95 0.58
CA VAL A 20 -13.02 -15.43 -0.56
C VAL A 20 -11.83 -16.34 -0.19
N MET A 21 -11.64 -16.70 1.08
CA MET A 21 -10.45 -17.47 1.50
C MET A 21 -10.73 -18.95 1.80
N GLU A 22 -11.36 -19.67 0.87
CA GLU A 22 -11.33 -21.14 0.87
C GLU A 22 -10.80 -21.68 -0.46
N LYS A 23 -9.52 -22.06 -0.46
CA LYS A 23 -8.93 -23.28 -1.05
C LYS A 23 -7.47 -23.04 -1.45
N LYS A 24 -6.54 -23.48 -0.58
CA LYS A 24 -5.39 -24.37 -0.90
C LYS A 24 -4.54 -24.57 0.36
N LYS A 25 -4.89 -25.55 1.20
CA LYS A 25 -4.13 -25.91 2.40
C LYS A 25 -3.28 -27.15 2.10
N ALA A 26 -1.99 -26.94 1.87
CA ALA A 26 -0.98 -27.99 2.01
C ALA A 26 0.39 -27.36 2.27
N GLY A 27 0.93 -27.56 3.48
CA GLY A 27 2.38 -27.62 3.65
C GLY A 27 3.13 -26.47 4.35
N MET A 28 2.48 -25.42 4.85
CA MET A 28 3.17 -24.36 5.59
C MET A 28 2.50 -24.12 6.94
N PRO A 29 3.21 -24.15 8.09
CA PRO A 29 2.63 -23.76 9.37
C PRO A 29 2.15 -22.31 9.22
N SER A 30 0.82 -22.16 9.24
CA SER A 30 0.20 -20.89 8.93
C SER A 30 0.42 -19.95 10.12
N LEU A 31 1.26 -18.93 9.93
CA LEU A 31 1.23 -17.71 10.74
C LEU A 31 -0.10 -16.99 10.47
N VAL A 32 -1.21 -17.61 10.86
CA VAL A 32 -2.55 -17.00 10.80
C VAL A 32 -2.69 -16.16 12.06
N SER A 33 -1.99 -15.03 12.04
CA SER A 33 -2.56 -13.85 12.66
C SER A 33 -3.67 -13.39 11.71
N SER A 34 -4.91 -13.41 12.17
CA SER A 34 -6.07 -12.86 11.46
C SER A 34 -6.04 -11.32 11.39
N ALA A 35 -5.06 -10.68 12.04
CA ALA A 35 -4.82 -9.26 11.96
C ALA A 35 -3.72 -8.95 10.93
N SER A 36 -4.00 -7.98 10.05
CA SER A 36 -2.99 -7.37 9.18
C SER A 36 -1.85 -6.80 10.04
N TYR A 37 -0.62 -6.96 9.55
CA TYR A 37 0.54 -6.36 10.17
C TYR A 37 0.46 -4.83 10.07
N VAL A 38 0.81 -4.14 11.15
CA VAL A 38 0.94 -2.67 11.20
C VAL A 38 2.33 -2.34 11.71
N ASP A 39 3.08 -1.59 10.91
CA ASP A 39 4.38 -1.08 11.31
C ASP A 39 4.20 0.05 12.34
N LYS A 40 4.82 -0.10 13.51
CA LYS A 40 4.77 0.89 14.59
C LYS A 40 5.68 2.09 14.33
N ASP A 41 6.74 1.90 13.55
CA ASP A 41 7.75 2.91 13.27
C ASP A 41 7.37 3.70 12.00
N PHE A 42 6.48 3.15 11.16
CA PHE A 42 5.91 3.79 9.98
C PHE A 42 4.39 3.51 9.83
N PRO A 43 3.55 4.10 10.70
CA PRO A 43 2.11 3.82 10.72
C PRO A 43 1.37 4.41 9.52
N PRO A 44 0.19 3.91 9.14
CA PRO A 44 -0.62 4.44 8.03
C PRO A 44 -1.31 5.76 8.39
N CYS A 45 -0.54 6.85 8.56
CA CYS A 45 -1.05 8.17 8.93
C CYS A 45 -0.36 9.30 8.15
N ALA A 46 -0.84 10.53 8.33
CA ALA A 46 -0.33 11.71 7.63
C ALA A 46 1.18 11.96 7.87
N ALA A 47 1.68 11.66 9.07
CA ALA A 47 3.10 11.83 9.41
C ALA A 47 4.04 10.92 8.60
N SER A 48 3.53 9.78 8.11
CA SER A 48 4.27 8.87 7.23
C SER A 48 4.26 9.32 5.76
N LEU A 49 3.31 10.18 5.37
CA LEU A 49 3.29 10.81 4.04
C LEU A 49 4.17 12.05 4.00
N TRP A 50 4.09 12.88 5.05
CA TRP A 50 4.80 14.14 5.10
C TRP A 50 5.06 14.56 6.56
N PRO A 51 6.25 15.10 6.88
CA PRO A 51 6.52 15.59 8.23
C PRO A 51 5.54 16.71 8.61
N ALA A 52 4.82 16.55 9.72
CA ALA A 52 3.85 17.54 10.20
C ALA A 52 4.46 18.93 10.46
N SER A 53 5.78 18.98 10.68
CA SER A 53 6.54 20.22 10.89
C SER A 53 6.96 20.94 9.60
N SER A 54 6.73 20.35 8.42
CA SER A 54 7.16 20.89 7.13
C SER A 54 5.95 21.37 6.31
N PRO A 55 6.04 22.53 5.62
CA PRO A 55 4.97 22.96 4.73
C PRO A 55 4.82 21.98 3.58
N LEU A 56 3.56 21.72 3.17
CA LEU A 56 3.31 20.91 1.98
C LEU A 56 3.84 21.62 0.73
N PRO A 57 4.41 20.89 -0.24
CA PRO A 57 4.77 21.45 -1.54
C PRO A 57 3.56 22.06 -2.24
N ALA A 58 3.79 23.09 -3.05
CA ALA A 58 2.75 23.65 -3.90
C ALA A 58 2.14 22.56 -4.80
N HIS A 59 0.81 22.57 -4.95
CA HIS A 59 0.05 21.60 -5.75
C HIS A 59 0.04 20.15 -5.22
N HIS A 60 0.53 19.90 -4.00
CA HIS A 60 0.35 18.60 -3.36
C HIS A 60 -1.15 18.39 -2.99
N PRO A 61 -1.72 17.19 -3.17
CA PRO A 61 -3.09 16.91 -2.73
C PRO A 61 -3.23 17.04 -1.21
N PRO A 62 -4.41 17.37 -0.69
CA PRO A 62 -4.65 17.35 0.76
C PRO A 62 -4.29 15.98 1.38
N LEU A 63 -3.58 15.96 2.51
CA LEU A 63 -3.14 14.69 3.14
C LEU A 63 -4.34 13.83 3.59
N ASP A 64 -5.45 14.46 3.95
CA ASP A 64 -6.71 13.81 4.34
C ASP A 64 -7.44 13.16 3.16
N SER A 65 -7.06 13.48 1.93
CA SER A 65 -7.58 12.81 0.73
C SER A 65 -6.94 11.44 0.46
N VAL A 66 -5.85 11.11 1.15
CA VAL A 66 -5.14 9.83 1.00
C VAL A 66 -5.71 8.79 1.96
N ILE A 67 -6.09 7.63 1.42
CA ILE A 67 -6.63 6.51 2.17
C ILE A 67 -5.63 5.37 2.10
N TRP A 68 -5.19 4.87 3.25
CA TRP A 68 -4.32 3.70 3.34
C TRP A 68 -5.15 2.43 3.17
N LEU A 69 -4.78 1.60 2.20
CA LEU A 69 -5.40 0.31 1.90
C LEU A 69 -4.33 -0.77 1.78
N THR A 70 -4.62 -1.96 2.28
CA THR A 70 -3.86 -3.17 1.96
C THR A 70 -4.09 -3.57 0.49
N PRO A 71 -3.21 -4.40 -0.12
CA PRO A 71 -3.44 -4.89 -1.48
C PRO A 71 -4.78 -5.61 -1.68
N VAL A 72 -5.26 -6.35 -0.66
CA VAL A 72 -6.54 -7.05 -0.71
C VAL A 72 -7.71 -6.06 -0.74
N GLU A 73 -7.67 -5.02 0.10
CA GLU A 73 -8.70 -3.97 0.11
C GLU A 73 -8.71 -3.15 -1.18
N LEU A 74 -7.53 -2.88 -1.77
CA LEU A 74 -7.42 -2.20 -3.05
C LEU A 74 -8.07 -3.01 -4.18
N CYS A 75 -7.75 -4.29 -4.30
CA CYS A 75 -8.34 -5.17 -5.31
C CYS A 75 -9.86 -5.26 -5.15
N ALA A 76 -10.39 -5.39 -3.93
CA ALA A 76 -11.83 -5.37 -3.68
C ALA A 76 -12.47 -4.06 -4.17
N ARG A 77 -11.85 -2.91 -3.87
CA ARG A 77 -12.34 -1.59 -4.28
C ARG A 77 -12.26 -1.36 -5.80
N VAL A 78 -11.26 -1.92 -6.47
CA VAL A 78 -11.15 -1.89 -7.94
C VAL A 78 -12.24 -2.78 -8.56
N ALA A 79 -12.48 -3.97 -8.00
CA ALA A 79 -13.52 -4.88 -8.46
C ALA A 79 -14.92 -4.27 -8.36
N GLU A 80 -15.22 -3.53 -7.29
CA GLU A 80 -16.49 -2.79 -7.14
C GLU A 80 -16.74 -1.77 -8.27
N ARG A 81 -15.67 -1.17 -8.79
CA ARG A 81 -15.77 -0.11 -9.83
C ARG A 81 -15.74 -0.66 -11.25
N SER A 82 -14.98 -1.72 -11.47
CA SER A 82 -14.71 -2.27 -12.81
C SER A 82 -15.50 -3.54 -13.12
N GLY A 83 -15.98 -4.25 -12.09
CA GLY A 83 -16.53 -5.61 -12.21
C GLY A 83 -15.47 -6.70 -12.40
N ASP A 84 -14.18 -6.34 -12.53
CA ASP A 84 -13.09 -7.30 -12.70
C ASP A 84 -12.50 -7.69 -11.34
N VAL A 85 -12.61 -8.97 -11.00
CA VAL A 85 -12.17 -9.51 -9.72
C VAL A 85 -10.76 -10.04 -9.86
N GLN A 86 -9.81 -9.32 -9.29
CA GLN A 86 -8.40 -9.73 -9.24
C GLN A 86 -7.97 -9.99 -7.80
N SER A 87 -7.13 -11.00 -7.60
CA SER A 87 -6.41 -11.18 -6.33
C SER A 87 -5.04 -10.48 -6.41
N PRO A 88 -4.58 -9.82 -5.34
CA PRO A 88 -3.27 -9.19 -5.36
C PRO A 88 -2.17 -10.26 -5.51
N GLN A 89 -1.17 -9.95 -6.34
CA GLN A 89 0.00 -10.80 -6.56
C GLN A 89 1.26 -9.98 -6.26
N LEU A 90 2.23 -10.58 -5.56
CA LEU A 90 3.51 -9.93 -5.30
C LEU A 90 4.32 -9.80 -6.60
N PHE A 91 4.26 -10.83 -7.45
CA PHE A 91 4.83 -10.86 -8.79
C PHE A 91 3.83 -11.59 -9.70
N VAL A 92 3.52 -11.02 -10.87
CA VAL A 92 2.68 -11.68 -11.90
C VAL A 92 3.56 -12.58 -12.77
N ASP A 93 4.68 -12.02 -13.22
CA ASP A 93 5.79 -12.71 -13.89
C ASP A 93 7.10 -12.44 -13.11
N GLU A 94 8.25 -12.39 -13.78
CA GLU A 94 9.49 -11.94 -13.15
C GLU A 94 9.50 -10.43 -12.95
N ALA A 95 10.11 -9.96 -11.84
CA ALA A 95 10.29 -8.54 -11.61
C ALA A 95 11.04 -7.88 -12.78
N SER A 96 10.44 -6.85 -13.36
CA SER A 96 10.85 -6.24 -14.61
C SER A 96 10.80 -4.72 -14.54
N SER A 97 11.48 -4.04 -15.47
CA SER A 97 11.43 -2.57 -15.52
C SER A 97 10.03 -2.04 -15.85
N THR A 98 9.13 -2.86 -16.41
CA THR A 98 7.75 -2.46 -16.72
C THR A 98 6.85 -2.42 -15.49
N ASP A 99 7.27 -3.04 -14.38
CA ASP A 99 6.54 -3.00 -13.12
C ASP A 99 6.73 -1.68 -12.36
N VAL A 100 7.66 -0.83 -12.81
CA VAL A 100 7.98 0.46 -12.19
C VAL A 100 7.27 1.58 -12.93
N VAL A 101 6.17 2.07 -12.36
CA VAL A 101 5.37 3.17 -12.90
C VAL A 101 5.31 4.32 -11.89
N GLN A 102 5.65 5.53 -12.32
CA GLN A 102 5.67 6.71 -11.44
C GLN A 102 4.27 7.17 -11.05
N GLY A 103 4.09 7.45 -9.76
CA GLY A 103 2.91 8.10 -9.21
C GLY A 103 3.00 9.63 -9.19
N ILE A 104 2.40 10.26 -8.18
CA ILE A 104 2.37 11.72 -8.03
C ILE A 104 3.60 12.31 -7.32
N LEU A 105 4.51 11.47 -6.83
CA LEU A 105 5.70 11.90 -6.08
C LEU A 105 6.84 12.30 -7.02
N GLY A 106 7.64 13.29 -6.60
CA GLY A 106 8.82 13.78 -7.32
C GLY A 106 10.07 12.90 -7.13
N ASP A 107 9.91 11.58 -7.14
CA ASP A 107 10.94 10.59 -6.85
C ASP A 107 11.43 9.84 -8.11
N CYS A 108 11.28 10.45 -9.30
CA CYS A 108 11.65 9.85 -10.58
C CYS A 108 13.11 9.35 -10.64
N TRP A 109 14.03 10.00 -9.91
CA TRP A 109 15.42 9.58 -9.78
C TRP A 109 15.55 8.21 -9.09
N PHE A 110 14.71 7.93 -8.10
CA PHE A 110 14.69 6.66 -7.37
C PHE A 110 14.04 5.56 -8.22
N LEU A 111 12.89 5.84 -8.83
CA LEU A 111 12.20 4.90 -9.71
C LEU A 111 13.05 4.52 -10.94
N SER A 112 13.80 5.47 -11.50
CA SER A 112 14.75 5.20 -12.58
C SER A 112 15.83 4.21 -12.15
N ALA A 113 16.34 4.32 -10.91
CA ALA A 113 17.31 3.36 -10.37
C ALA A 113 16.69 1.97 -10.18
N LEU A 114 15.45 1.88 -9.65
CA LEU A 114 14.73 0.62 -9.51
C LEU A 114 14.49 -0.08 -10.85
N ALA A 115 14.12 0.66 -11.90
CA ALA A 115 13.94 0.12 -13.24
C ALA A 115 15.25 -0.48 -13.81
N VAL A 116 16.40 0.16 -13.56
CA VAL A 116 17.72 -0.37 -13.97
C VAL A 116 18.08 -1.64 -13.20
N VAL A 117 17.79 -1.69 -11.90
CA VAL A 117 17.99 -2.90 -11.09
C VAL A 117 17.07 -4.03 -11.59
N ALA A 118 15.82 -3.72 -11.90
CA ALA A 118 14.84 -4.67 -12.43
C ALA A 118 15.24 -5.25 -13.80
N ALA A 119 15.92 -4.47 -14.63
CA ALA A 119 16.48 -4.93 -15.89
C ALA A 119 17.71 -5.86 -15.74
N ARG A 120 18.28 -5.98 -14.54
CA ARG A 120 19.52 -6.73 -14.25
C ARG A 120 19.27 -7.81 -13.22
N GLN A 121 18.65 -8.91 -13.65
CA GLN A 121 18.27 -10.06 -12.80
C GLN A 121 19.32 -10.54 -11.77
N PRO A 122 20.64 -10.58 -12.09
CA PRO A 122 21.65 -10.99 -11.11
C PRO A 122 21.84 -10.05 -9.90
N LEU A 123 21.31 -8.83 -9.96
CA LEU A 123 21.36 -7.88 -8.84
C LEU A 123 20.09 -7.94 -7.96
N LEU A 124 19.04 -8.59 -8.46
CA LEU A 124 17.71 -8.65 -7.85
C LEU A 124 17.54 -9.87 -6.93
N ARG A 125 18.39 -10.89 -7.07
CA ARG A 125 18.26 -12.22 -6.48
C ARG A 125 19.55 -12.70 -5.84
#